data_AF-A0A355DMK6-F1
#
_entry.id   AF-A0A355DMK6-F1
#
_cell.length_a   1.000
_cell.length_b   1.000
_cell.length_c   1.000
_cell.angle_alpha   90.00
_cell.angle_beta   90.00
_cell.angle_gamma   90.00
#
_symmetry.space_group_name_H-M   'P 1'
#
loop_
_entity.id
_entity.type
_entity.pdbx_description
1 polymer ?
#
loop_
_entity_poly.entity_id
_entity_poly.type
_entity_poly.pdbx_seq_one_letter_code
_entity_poly.pdbx_strand_id
1 'polypeptide(L)'
;MSQLREYIDRHQSESQRLVGLNYEQLIKLINQAEKLNEQKQQVAEQKKARLIKAGGGRQPKLSVSDQILLTLVYLHHLPTFQMLGVQFGISESA
;
A
#
# COMPACT_ATOMS: atom_id res chain seq x y z
N MET A 1 -9.01 7.19 -9.87
CA MET A 1 -9.40 6.49 -8.63
C MET A 1 -9.54 5.02 -8.95
N SER A 2 -8.94 4.13 -8.15
CA SER A 2 -9.17 2.71 -8.36
C SER A 2 -10.63 2.35 -8.04
N GLN A 3 -11.19 1.40 -8.80
CA GLN A 3 -12.54 0.88 -8.57
C GLN A 3 -12.69 0.31 -7.15
N LEU A 4 -11.62 -0.23 -6.58
CA LEU A 4 -11.58 -0.75 -5.22
C LEU A 4 -11.76 0.33 -4.16
N ARG A 5 -11.11 1.49 -4.33
CA ARG A 5 -11.26 2.60 -3.37
C ARG A 5 -12.69 3.11 -3.33
N GLU A 6 -13.27 3.35 -4.50
CA GLU A 6 -14.66 3.81 -4.61
C GLU A 6 -15.65 2.79 -4.02
N TYR A 7 -15.36 1.49 -4.17
CA TYR A 7 -16.17 0.44 -3.59
C TYR A 7 -16.10 0.45 -2.05
N ILE A 8 -14.91 0.51 -1.47
CA ILE A 8 -14.73 0.54 -0.01
C ILE A 8 -15.37 1.78 0.61
N ASP A 9 -15.27 2.93 -0.04
CA ASP A 9 -15.86 4.18 0.45
C ASP A 9 -17.41 4.10 0.49
N ARG A 10 -18.02 3.34 -0.43
CA ARG A 10 -19.48 3.06 -0.45
C ARG A 10 -19.89 1.94 0.51
N HIS A 11 -19.00 0.97 0.76
CA HIS A 11 -19.25 -0.23 1.55
C HIS A 11 -18.29 -0.32 2.74
N GLN A 12 -18.35 0.67 3.64
CA GLN A 12 -17.40 0.81 4.75
C GLN A 12 -17.34 -0.42 5.67
N SER A 13 -18.45 -1.13 5.83
CA SER A 13 -18.54 -2.38 6.60
C SER A 13 -17.72 -3.54 5.99
N GLU A 14 -17.46 -3.52 4.69
CA GLU A 14 -16.71 -4.56 4.00
C GLU A 14 -15.20 -4.33 4.01
N SER A 15 -14.75 -3.14 4.44
CA SER A 15 -13.33 -2.77 4.54
C SER A 15 -12.52 -3.84 5.28
N GLN A 16 -13.04 -4.36 6.39
CA GLN A 16 -12.34 -5.35 7.20
C GLN A 16 -12.17 -6.68 6.48
N ARG A 17 -13.15 -7.09 5.67
CA ARG A 17 -13.09 -8.34 4.90
C ARG A 17 -12.17 -8.24 3.68
N LEU A 18 -12.11 -7.07 3.06
CA LEU A 18 -11.34 -6.85 1.83
C LEU A 18 -9.87 -6.52 2.11
N VAL A 19 -9.59 -5.88 3.23
CA VAL A 19 -8.28 -5.26 3.49
C VAL A 19 -7.73 -5.65 4.86
N GLY A 20 -8.51 -6.34 5.69
CA GLY A 20 -8.13 -6.70 7.06
C GLY A 20 -8.21 -5.56 8.08
N LEU A 21 -8.71 -4.38 7.67
CA LEU A 21 -8.77 -3.18 8.52
C LEU A 21 -10.17 -2.55 8.51
N ASN A 22 -10.56 -2.00 9.66
CA ASN A 22 -11.78 -1.18 9.73
C ASN A 22 -11.60 0.09 8.89
N TYR A 23 -12.69 0.62 8.36
CA TYR A 23 -12.64 1.77 7.45
C TYR A 23 -11.93 2.98 8.07
N GLU A 24 -12.20 3.31 9.34
CA GLU A 24 -11.52 4.42 10.02
C GLU A 24 -10.00 4.20 10.13
N GLN A 25 -9.58 2.97 10.42
CA GLN A 25 -8.16 2.61 10.49
C GLN A 25 -7.50 2.71 9.11
N LEU A 26 -8.21 2.26 8.07
CA LEU A 26 -7.74 2.33 6.68
C LEU A 26 -7.52 3.78 6.23
N ILE A 27 -8.50 4.66 6.48
CA ILE A 27 -8.38 6.09 6.15
C ILE A 27 -7.22 6.74 6.91
N LYS A 28 -7.11 6.47 8.21
CA LYS A 28 -6.01 6.98 9.02
C LYS A 28 -4.65 6.51 8.51
N LEU A 29 -4.53 5.24 8.13
CA LEU A 29 -3.31 4.67 7.57
C LEU A 29 -2.94 5.32 6.25
N ILE A 30 -3.89 5.49 5.34
CA ILE A 30 -3.64 6.09 4.02
C ILE A 30 -3.16 7.54 4.19
N ASN A 31 -3.84 8.35 5.00
CA ASN A 31 -3.43 9.73 5.25
C ASN A 31 -2.02 9.84 5.86
N GLN A 32 -1.69 8.95 6.79
CA GLN A 32 -0.35 8.92 7.40
C GLN A 32 0.72 8.48 6.40
N ALA A 33 0.42 7.48 5.58
CA ALA A 33 1.34 6.94 4.59
C ALA A 33 1.59 7.93 3.45
N GLU A 34 0.57 8.66 2.98
CA GLU A 34 0.73 9.74 1.99
C GLU A 34 1.64 10.84 2.52
N LYS A 35 1.38 11.34 3.74
CA LYS A 35 2.22 12.36 4.38
C LYS A 35 3.67 11.90 4.54
N LEU A 36 3.88 10.65 4.95
CA LEU A 36 5.21 10.07 5.12
C LEU A 36 5.92 9.90 3.77
N ASN A 37 5.19 9.51 2.73
CA ASN A 37 5.72 9.40 1.39
C ASN A 37 6.14 10.76 0.83
N GLU A 38 5.33 11.80 1.00
CA GLU A 38 5.68 13.17 0.61
C GLU A 38 6.96 13.65 1.31
N GLN A 39 7.08 13.43 2.62
CA GLN A 39 8.29 13.76 3.39
C GLN A 39 9.52 13.01 2.85
N LYS A 40 9.40 11.70 2.60
CA LYS A 40 10.48 10.90 2.01
C LYS A 40 10.87 11.39 0.62
N GLN A 41 9.88 11.75 -0.20
CA GLN A 41 10.13 12.31 -1.53
C GLN A 41 10.88 13.64 -1.42
N GLN A 42 10.45 14.56 -0.56
CA GLN A 42 11.14 15.84 -0.35
C GLN A 42 12.60 15.65 0.07
N VAL A 43 12.86 14.75 1.04
CA VAL A 43 14.22 14.44 1.48
C VAL A 43 15.05 13.81 0.36
N ALA A 44 14.46 12.90 -0.42
CA ALA A 44 15.13 12.30 -1.56
C ALA A 44 15.44 13.32 -2.66
N GLU A 45 14.54 14.27 -2.90
CA GLU A 45 14.71 15.35 -3.87
C GLU A 45 15.82 16.33 -3.44
N GLN A 46 15.88 16.69 -2.15
CA GLN A 46 16.96 17.54 -1.59
C GLN A 46 18.34 16.89 -1.71
N LYS A 47 18.43 15.56 -1.61
CA LYS A 47 19.70 14.82 -1.72
C LYS A 47 20.17 14.60 -3.16
N LYS A 48 19.33 14.81 -4.17
CA LYS A 48 19.68 14.56 -5.58
C LYS A 48 20.51 15.70 -6.14
N ALA A 49 21.78 15.44 -6.46
CA ALA A 49 22.55 16.30 -7.35
C ALA A 49 22.06 16.10 -8.80
N ARG A 50 21.45 17.12 -9.41
CA ARG A 50 20.85 17.02 -10.75
C ARG A 50 21.60 17.88 -11.77
N LEU A 51 21.91 17.27 -12.92
CA LEU A 51 22.33 17.98 -14.14
C LEU A 51 21.13 18.54 -14.94
N ILE A 52 19.93 17.95 -14.78
CA ILE A 52 18.71 18.26 -15.56
C ILE A 52 17.54 18.58 -14.62
N LYS A 53 16.56 19.37 -15.08
CA LYS A 53 15.33 19.72 -14.34
C LYS A 53 14.55 18.47 -13.87
N ALA A 54 13.86 18.64 -12.75
CA ALA A 54 12.95 17.64 -12.18
C ALA A 54 11.84 17.27 -13.18
N GLY A 55 11.34 16.03 -13.09
CA GLY A 55 10.11 15.62 -13.82
C GLY A 55 10.32 14.93 -15.17
N GLY A 56 11.55 14.65 -15.59
CA GLY A 56 11.82 13.90 -16.83
C GLY A 56 11.56 12.39 -16.76
N GLY A 57 11.23 11.85 -15.58
CA GLY A 57 10.96 10.43 -15.36
C GLY A 57 9.52 10.03 -15.68
N ARG A 58 9.30 8.73 -15.89
CA ARG A 58 7.94 8.17 -16.07
C ARG A 58 7.15 8.32 -14.77
N GLN A 59 5.95 8.90 -14.87
CA GLN A 59 5.03 9.00 -13.75
C GLN A 59 4.55 7.60 -13.31
N PRO A 60 4.35 7.36 -12.00
CA PRO A 60 3.84 6.10 -11.50
C PRO A 60 2.43 5.83 -12.05
N LYS A 61 2.16 4.55 -12.36
CA LYS A 61 0.85 4.12 -12.92
C LYS A 61 -0.28 4.17 -11.89
N LEU A 62 0.06 4.05 -10.61
CA LEU A 62 -0.89 3.98 -9.49
C LEU A 62 -0.65 5.16 -8.55
N SER A 63 -1.74 5.70 -8.02
CA SER A 63 -1.67 6.67 -6.93
C SER A 63 -1.08 6.02 -5.67
N VAL A 64 -0.60 6.83 -4.72
CA VAL A 64 -0.06 6.32 -3.45
C VAL A 64 -1.13 5.53 -2.69
N SER A 65 -2.35 6.05 -2.60
CA SER A 65 -3.49 5.32 -2.02
C SER A 65 -3.74 3.97 -2.71
N ASP A 66 -3.70 3.91 -4.04
CA ASP A 66 -3.94 2.65 -4.76
C ASP A 66 -2.81 1.63 -4.55
N GLN A 67 -1.56 2.11 -4.42
CA GLN A 67 -0.42 1.24 -4.07
C GLN A 67 -0.60 0.64 -2.67
N ILE A 68 -1.03 1.47 -1.69
CA ILE A 68 -1.30 1.01 -0.33
C ILE A 68 -2.41 -0.05 -0.31
N LEU A 69 -3.53 0.22 -1.00
CA LEU A 69 -4.64 -0.72 -1.09
C LEU A 69 -4.21 -2.03 -1.73
N LEU A 70 -3.45 -1.98 -2.83
CA LEU A 70 -2.91 -3.17 -3.48
C LEU A 70 -2.05 -3.99 -2.51
N THR A 71 -1.16 -3.34 -1.75
CA THR A 71 -0.32 -4.02 -0.76
C THR A 71 -1.15 -4.69 0.32
N LEU A 72 -2.14 -4.01 0.87
CA LEU A 72 -2.97 -4.55 1.94
C LEU A 72 -3.84 -5.73 1.45
N VAL A 73 -4.44 -5.62 0.26
CA VAL A 73 -5.20 -6.71 -0.37
C VAL A 73 -4.29 -7.92 -0.59
N TYR A 74 -3.07 -7.70 -1.12
CA TYR A 74 -2.10 -8.77 -1.34
C TYR A 74 -1.75 -9.48 -0.02
N LEU A 75 -1.40 -8.72 1.03
CA LEU A 75 -1.02 -9.27 2.33
C LEU A 75 -2.18 -9.95 3.07
N HIS A 76 -3.41 -9.47 2.88
CA HIS A 76 -4.58 -10.02 3.55
C HIS A 76 -5.05 -11.33 2.91
N HIS A 77 -5.01 -11.43 1.58
CA HIS A 77 -5.57 -12.56 0.86
C HIS A 77 -4.56 -13.64 0.50
N LEU A 78 -3.27 -13.31 0.35
CA LEU A 78 -2.28 -14.34 0.09
C LEU A 78 -1.74 -14.90 1.41
N PRO A 79 -1.91 -16.21 1.66
CA PRO A 79 -1.29 -16.85 2.81
C PRO A 79 0.23 -16.77 2.64
N THR A 80 0.90 -16.20 3.63
CA THR A 80 2.36 -16.14 3.65
C THR A 80 2.92 -17.53 3.92
N PHE A 81 4.16 -17.80 3.48
CA PHE A 81 4.86 -19.04 3.82
C PHE A 81 4.96 -19.26 5.33
N GLN A 82 5.02 -18.19 6.11
CA GLN A 82 4.93 -18.27 7.57
C GLN A 82 3.58 -18.85 8.03
N MET A 83 2.47 -18.38 7.46
CA MET A 83 1.13 -18.90 7.79
C MET A 83 1.00 -20.37 7.39
N LEU A 84 1.47 -20.74 6.19
CA LEU A 84 1.47 -22.13 5.73
C LEU A 84 2.37 -23.03 6.59
N GLY A 85 3.53 -22.53 7.01
CA GLY A 85 4.43 -23.26 7.90
C GLY A 85 3.84 -23.48 9.28
N VAL A 86 3.11 -22.50 9.82
CA VAL A 86 2.36 -22.68 11.08
C VAL A 86 1.20 -23.67 10.91
N GLN A 87 0.46 -23.60 9.81
CA GLN A 87 -0.73 -24.46 9.59
C GLN A 87 -0.37 -25.92 9.27
N PHE A 88 0.73 -26.15 8.55
CA PHE A 88 1.07 -27.47 7.99
C PHE A 88 2.42 -28.02 8.48
N GLY A 89 3.15 -27.29 9.32
CA GLY A 89 4.45 -27.72 9.84
C GLY A 89 5.57 -27.75 8.80
N ILE A 90 5.42 -27.04 7.69
CA ILE A 90 6.40 -26.98 6.59
C ILE A 90 7.33 -25.77 6.73
N SER A 91 8.58 -25.90 6.31
CA SER A 91 9.53 -24.78 6.27
C SER A 91 9.73 -24.29 4.84
N GLU A 92 9.90 -22.98 4.64
CA GLU A 92 10.24 -22.38 3.34
C GLU A 92 11.56 -22.90 2.76
N SER A 93 12.44 -23.44 3.61
CA SER A 93 13.78 -23.90 3.26
C SER A 93 13.88 -25.36 2.79
N ALA A 94 12.76 -26.00 2.47
CA ALA A 94 12.72 -27.41 2.02
C ALA A 94 12.87 -27.56 0.51
#